data_AF-A0A1G4SGR5-F1
#
_entry.id   AF-A0A1G4SGR5-F1
#
_cell.length_a   1.000
_cell.length_b   1.000
_cell.length_c   1.000
_cell.angle_alpha   90.00
_cell.angle_beta   90.00
_cell.angle_gamma   90.00
#
_symmetry.space_group_name_H-M   'P 1'
#
loop_
_entity.id
_entity.type
_entity.pdbx_description
1 polymer ?
#
loop_
_entity_poly.entity_id
_entity_poly.type
_entity_poly.pdbx_seq_one_letter_code
_entity_poly.pdbx_strand_id
1 'polypeptide(L)'
;MIYIAHGIIMAVIEFALDEHGQQPVLNHLNMLRAQAQAGDLDALWILPRITRAMSFVSRHGIPDSLDKLLSDTDDNGVAFTLAKPVKELVHHHPLLELRVNRQGYGAFRAIFFVHKHEGQQILVFTRSILKQSKSSIAFDIVVHETEAMFSDFKINPGKYINL
;
A
#
# COMPACT_ATOMS: atom_id res chain seq x y z
N MET A 1 -30.38 -10.53 -19.68
CA MET A 1 -29.77 -9.28 -19.18
C MET A 1 -29.09 -9.63 -17.87
N ILE A 2 -27.77 -9.86 -17.89
CA ILE A 2 -27.03 -10.32 -16.71
C ILE A 2 -26.66 -9.07 -15.92
N TYR A 3 -27.33 -8.87 -14.78
CA TYR A 3 -26.88 -7.93 -13.76
C TYR A 3 -25.66 -8.56 -13.09
N ILE A 4 -24.46 -8.17 -13.50
CA ILE A 4 -23.30 -8.36 -12.64
C ILE A 4 -23.40 -7.26 -11.59
N ALA A 5 -24.03 -7.61 -10.46
CA ALA A 5 -23.87 -6.87 -9.23
C ALA A 5 -22.37 -6.83 -8.97
N HIS A 6 -21.74 -5.68 -9.27
CA HIS A 6 -20.40 -5.38 -8.81
C HIS A 6 -20.54 -5.19 -7.30
N GLY A 7 -20.56 -6.29 -6.56
CA GLY A 7 -20.38 -6.25 -5.12
C GLY A 7 -19.13 -5.43 -4.86
N ILE A 8 -19.27 -4.36 -4.10
CA ILE A 8 -18.16 -3.48 -3.73
C ILE A 8 -17.13 -4.39 -3.05
N ILE A 9 -16.05 -4.74 -3.73
CA ILE A 9 -14.99 -5.57 -3.15
C ILE A 9 -14.22 -4.67 -2.19
N MET A 10 -14.65 -4.65 -0.92
CA MET A 10 -13.90 -3.97 0.13
C MET A 10 -12.75 -4.87 0.59
N ALA A 11 -11.52 -4.43 0.35
CA ALA A 11 -10.34 -5.04 0.91
C ALA A 11 -10.00 -4.40 2.27
N VAL A 12 -9.61 -5.24 3.22
CA VAL A 12 -9.13 -4.81 4.54
C VAL A 12 -7.65 -4.47 4.43
N ILE A 13 -7.23 -3.35 5.01
CA ILE A 13 -5.82 -3.00 5.11
C ILE A 13 -5.33 -3.43 6.49
N GLU A 14 -4.31 -4.27 6.51
CA GLU A 14 -3.60 -4.67 7.72
C GLU A 14 -2.16 -4.18 7.69
N PHE A 15 -1.68 -3.63 8.82
CA PHE A 15 -0.29 -3.23 8.98
C PHE A 15 0.46 -4.32 9.72
N ALA A 16 1.34 -5.03 9.01
CA ALA A 16 2.05 -6.17 9.56
C ALA A 16 3.00 -5.75 10.69
N LEU A 17 3.09 -6.61 11.72
CA LEU A 17 4.12 -6.55 12.74
C LEU A 17 5.47 -6.98 12.15
N ASP A 18 6.56 -6.35 12.54
CA ASP A 18 7.90 -6.86 12.27
C ASP A 18 8.40 -7.80 13.37
N GLU A 19 9.65 -8.25 13.26
CA GLU A 19 10.30 -9.13 14.25
C GLU A 19 10.39 -8.52 15.66
N HIS A 20 10.20 -7.21 15.80
CA HIS A 20 10.19 -6.49 17.07
C HIS A 20 8.76 -6.15 17.53
N GLY A 21 7.73 -6.68 16.86
CA GLY A 21 6.34 -6.40 17.15
C GLY A 21 5.91 -4.97 16.82
N GLN A 22 6.63 -4.29 15.92
CA GLN A 22 6.29 -2.92 15.48
C GLN A 22 5.53 -2.95 14.16
N GLN A 23 4.65 -1.96 13.94
CA GLN A 23 3.91 -1.81 12.67
C GLN A 23 4.57 -0.71 11.81
N PRO A 24 5.49 -1.05 10.90
CA PRO A 24 6.45 -0.09 10.34
C PRO A 24 5.78 0.92 9.41
N VAL A 25 4.82 0.46 8.60
CA VAL A 25 4.03 1.35 7.74
C VAL A 25 3.18 2.28 8.60
N LEU A 26 2.48 1.77 9.61
CA LEU A 26 1.66 2.60 10.51
C LEU A 26 2.52 3.64 11.25
N ASN A 27 3.69 3.24 11.74
CA ASN A 27 4.64 4.13 12.40
C ASN A 27 5.11 5.24 11.45
N HIS A 28 5.40 4.93 10.19
CA HIS A 28 5.75 5.94 9.18
C HIS A 28 4.58 6.90 8.89
N LEU A 29 3.34 6.41 8.78
CA LEU A 29 2.16 7.26 8.62
C LEU A 29 1.94 8.19 9.81
N ASN A 30 2.14 7.67 11.03
CA ASN A 30 2.03 8.46 12.26
C ASN A 30 3.12 9.53 12.34
N MET A 31 4.35 9.22 11.92
CA MET A 31 5.43 10.21 11.79
C MET A 31 5.05 11.32 10.80
N LEU A 32 4.57 10.97 9.61
CA LEU A 32 4.10 11.94 8.62
C LEU A 32 2.93 12.79 9.16
N ARG A 33 2.02 12.20 9.94
CA ARG A 33 0.94 12.94 10.61
C ARG A 33 1.48 13.97 11.61
N ALA A 34 2.44 13.58 12.45
CA ALA A 34 3.05 14.49 13.40
C ALA A 34 3.79 15.64 12.70
N GLN A 35 4.53 15.35 11.61
CA GLN A 35 5.19 16.36 10.80
C GLN A 35 4.19 17.34 10.17
N ALA A 36 3.10 16.82 9.59
CA ALA A 36 2.05 17.67 9.01
C ALA A 36 1.41 18.58 10.05
N GLN A 37 1.16 18.08 11.27
CA GLN A 37 0.64 18.87 12.38
C GLN A 37 1.62 19.97 12.84
N ALA A 38 2.92 19.73 12.71
CA ALA A 38 3.97 20.71 12.97
C ALA A 38 4.17 21.74 11.83
N GLY A 39 3.40 21.64 10.75
CA GLY A 39 3.47 22.58 9.61
C GLY A 39 4.50 22.19 8.54
N ASP A 40 5.03 20.96 8.57
CA ASP A 40 5.90 20.47 7.50
C ASP A 40 5.12 20.41 6.18
N LEU A 41 5.52 21.25 5.21
CA LEU A 41 4.82 21.43 3.94
C LEU A 41 4.75 20.15 3.12
N ASP A 42 5.72 19.27 3.30
CA ASP A 42 5.84 18.08 2.49
C ASP A 42 5.02 16.93 3.04
N ALA A 43 5.00 16.79 4.36
CA ALA A 43 4.07 15.95 5.08
C ALA A 43 2.61 16.39 4.83
N LEU A 44 2.33 17.70 4.88
CA LEU A 44 1.02 18.28 4.53
C LEU A 44 0.60 17.93 3.09
N TRP A 45 1.55 17.88 2.17
CA TRP A 45 1.26 17.50 0.79
C TRP A 45 1.08 15.99 0.61
N ILE A 46 1.95 15.17 1.19
CA ILE A 46 2.03 13.74 0.87
C ILE A 46 1.00 12.91 1.63
N LEU A 47 0.74 13.24 2.90
CA LEU A 47 -0.12 12.43 3.76
C LEU A 47 -1.55 12.29 3.21
N PRO A 48 -2.26 13.36 2.77
CA PRO A 48 -3.59 13.22 2.20
C PRO A 48 -3.62 12.33 0.94
N ARG A 49 -2.53 12.33 0.16
CA ARG A 49 -2.41 11.52 -1.06
C ARG A 49 -2.16 10.05 -0.75
N ILE A 50 -1.38 9.75 0.28
CA ILE A 50 -1.20 8.38 0.78
C ILE A 50 -2.54 7.86 1.32
N THR A 51 -3.24 8.64 2.15
CA THR A 51 -4.56 8.27 2.68
C THR A 51 -5.56 8.00 1.55
N ARG A 52 -5.57 8.83 0.52
CA ARG A 52 -6.41 8.66 -0.67
C ARG A 52 -6.03 7.39 -1.47
N ALA A 53 -4.74 7.11 -1.65
CA ALA A 53 -4.28 5.89 -2.32
C ALA A 53 -4.63 4.61 -1.54
N MET A 54 -4.50 4.63 -0.21
CA MET A 54 -4.92 3.53 0.67
C MET A 54 -6.44 3.33 0.63
N SER A 55 -7.21 4.41 0.70
CA SER A 55 -8.68 4.35 0.60
C SER A 55 -9.13 3.76 -0.73
N PHE A 56 -8.46 4.11 -1.82
CA PHE A 56 -8.73 3.54 -3.14
C PHE A 56 -8.51 2.02 -3.18
N VAL A 57 -7.36 1.53 -2.73
CA VAL A 57 -7.09 0.07 -2.77
C VAL A 57 -7.96 -0.70 -1.77
N SER A 58 -8.36 -0.08 -0.66
CA SER A 58 -9.34 -0.68 0.25
C SER A 58 -10.75 -0.76 -0.36
N ARG A 59 -11.17 0.25 -1.13
CA ARG A 59 -12.50 0.28 -1.77
C ARG A 59 -12.65 -0.68 -2.95
N HIS A 60 -11.58 -0.85 -3.73
CA HIS A 60 -11.61 -1.62 -4.98
C HIS A 60 -10.93 -2.98 -4.90
N GLY A 61 -10.11 -3.19 -3.86
CA GLY A 61 -9.20 -4.31 -3.79
C GLY A 61 -8.13 -4.29 -4.89
N ILE A 62 -7.44 -5.41 -5.01
CA ILE A 62 -6.47 -5.71 -6.05
C ILE A 62 -7.06 -6.79 -6.96
N PRO A 63 -7.28 -6.52 -8.26
CA PRO A 63 -7.76 -7.54 -9.19
C PRO A 63 -6.71 -8.64 -9.39
N ASP A 64 -7.14 -9.84 -9.77
CA ASP A 64 -6.21 -10.96 -10.04
C ASP A 64 -5.23 -10.66 -11.21
N SER A 65 -5.51 -9.63 -12.02
CA SER A 65 -4.59 -9.09 -13.04
C SER A 65 -4.57 -7.56 -12.96
N LEU A 66 -3.39 -7.00 -12.68
CA LEU A 66 -3.14 -5.55 -12.58
C LEU A 66 -3.05 -4.82 -13.93
N ASP A 67 -3.17 -5.55 -15.05
CA ASP A 67 -3.27 -4.95 -16.39
C ASP A 67 -4.58 -4.17 -16.60
N LYS A 68 -5.58 -4.41 -15.74
CA LYS A 68 -6.81 -3.63 -15.71
C LYS A 68 -6.56 -2.30 -14.99
N LEU A 69 -6.72 -1.20 -15.73
CA LEU A 69 -6.65 0.14 -15.18
C LEU A 69 -7.80 0.33 -14.18
N LEU A 70 -7.47 0.40 -12.89
CA LEU A 70 -8.43 0.84 -11.89
C LEU A 70 -8.53 2.37 -12.00
N SER A 71 -9.65 2.86 -12.49
CA SER A 71 -10.01 4.28 -12.48
C SER A 71 -11.16 4.48 -11.50
N ASP A 72 -11.02 5.40 -10.56
CA ASP A 72 -12.12 5.84 -9.69
C ASP A 72 -12.32 7.35 -9.84
N THR A 73 -13.45 7.85 -9.39
CA THR A 73 -13.73 9.28 -9.21
C THR A 73 -13.79 9.54 -7.71
N ASP A 74 -13.18 10.64 -7.23
CA ASP A 74 -13.35 11.01 -5.83
C ASP A 74 -14.80 11.43 -5.54
N ASP A 75 -15.13 11.65 -4.26
CA ASP A 75 -16.50 11.96 -3.82
C ASP A 75 -17.05 13.27 -4.43
N ASN A 76 -16.22 14.06 -5.12
CA ASN A 76 -16.61 15.27 -5.86
C ASN A 76 -16.69 15.04 -7.39
N GLY A 77 -16.60 13.80 -7.86
CA GLY A 77 -16.63 13.47 -9.29
C GLY A 77 -15.32 13.78 -10.03
N VAL A 78 -14.22 14.05 -9.32
CA VAL A 78 -12.92 14.32 -9.95
C VAL A 78 -12.20 13.02 -10.23
N ALA A 79 -11.79 12.82 -11.50
CA ALA A 79 -11.07 11.63 -11.93
C ALA A 79 -9.78 11.43 -11.12
N PHE A 80 -9.61 10.23 -10.57
CA PHE A 80 -8.45 9.82 -9.79
C PHE A 80 -7.20 9.75 -10.68
N THR A 81 -6.42 10.82 -10.71
CA THR A 81 -5.19 10.94 -11.51
C THR A 81 -3.94 10.48 -10.75
N LEU A 82 -4.05 9.48 -9.88
CA LEU A 82 -2.88 8.65 -9.55
C LEU A 82 -2.76 7.63 -10.67
N ALA A 83 -1.94 7.93 -11.68
CA ALA A 83 -1.65 7.01 -12.76
C ALA A 83 -1.01 5.74 -12.16
N LYS A 84 -1.85 4.73 -11.85
CA LYS A 84 -1.49 3.45 -11.22
C LYS A 84 -0.93 3.60 -9.79
N PRO A 85 -1.80 3.75 -8.76
CA PRO A 85 -1.37 3.82 -7.37
C PRO A 85 -0.74 2.51 -6.89
N VAL A 86 -0.96 1.40 -7.59
CA VAL A 86 -0.37 0.10 -7.31
C VAL A 86 0.47 -0.36 -8.50
N LYS A 87 1.60 -0.99 -8.22
CA LYS A 87 2.45 -1.63 -9.22
C LYS A 87 2.97 -2.96 -8.67
N GLU A 88 3.10 -3.97 -9.52
CA GLU A 88 3.83 -5.20 -9.17
C GLU A 88 5.34 -4.94 -9.08
N LEU A 89 5.98 -5.58 -8.11
CA LEU A 89 7.44 -5.65 -8.03
C LEU A 89 7.93 -6.79 -8.91
N VAL A 90 8.36 -6.43 -10.12
CA VAL A 90 8.90 -7.37 -11.11
C VAL A 90 10.05 -8.17 -10.49
N HIS A 91 10.01 -9.50 -10.66
CA HIS A 91 10.94 -10.48 -10.06
C HIS A 91 10.77 -10.77 -8.57
N HIS A 92 9.87 -10.07 -7.87
CA HIS A 92 9.59 -10.25 -6.45
C HIS A 92 8.12 -10.65 -6.22
N HIS A 93 7.55 -11.46 -7.11
CA HIS A 93 6.16 -11.92 -6.95
C HIS A 93 5.99 -12.70 -5.64
N PRO A 94 4.89 -12.49 -4.89
CA PRO A 94 3.68 -11.73 -5.24
C PRO A 94 3.64 -10.30 -4.67
N LEU A 95 4.79 -9.67 -4.43
CA LEU A 95 4.85 -8.37 -3.77
C LEU A 95 4.37 -7.22 -4.67
N LEU A 96 3.68 -6.28 -4.05
CA LEU A 96 3.07 -5.11 -4.66
C LEU A 96 3.61 -3.83 -4.01
N GLU A 97 3.61 -2.75 -4.76
CA GLU A 97 4.08 -1.42 -4.37
C GLU A 97 2.92 -0.42 -4.48
N LEU A 98 2.51 0.17 -3.37
CA LEU A 98 1.67 1.37 -3.35
C LEU A 98 2.55 2.60 -3.61
N ARG A 99 2.18 3.44 -4.58
CA ARG A 99 3.00 4.53 -5.10
C ARG A 99 2.29 5.88 -4.98
N VAL A 100 2.93 6.79 -4.26
CA VAL A 100 2.60 8.23 -4.31
C VAL A 100 3.83 8.98 -4.79
N ASN A 101 3.75 9.58 -5.97
CA ASN A 101 4.87 10.29 -6.59
C ASN A 101 4.72 11.79 -6.42
N ARG A 102 5.79 12.48 -6.01
CA ARG A 102 5.92 13.94 -6.12
C ARG A 102 7.15 14.27 -6.96
N GLN A 103 6.92 14.96 -8.08
CA GLN A 103 8.02 15.45 -8.90
C GLN A 103 8.86 16.44 -8.07
N GLY A 104 10.19 16.24 -8.04
CA GLY A 104 11.15 17.14 -7.39
C GLY A 104 11.31 16.98 -5.87
N TYR A 105 10.54 16.12 -5.21
CA TYR A 105 10.58 15.97 -3.74
C TYR A 105 10.74 14.52 -3.27
N GLY A 106 10.38 13.55 -4.11
CA GLY A 106 10.51 12.14 -3.80
C GLY A 106 9.23 11.36 -4.01
N ALA A 107 9.28 10.08 -3.64
CA ALA A 107 8.23 9.12 -3.93
C ALA A 107 7.99 8.23 -2.73
N PHE A 108 6.83 8.35 -2.09
CA PHE A 108 6.44 7.42 -1.05
C PHE A 108 6.07 6.08 -1.69
N ARG A 109 6.59 5.02 -1.08
CA ARG A 109 6.33 3.63 -1.40
C ARG A 109 5.93 2.88 -0.16
N ALA A 110 4.92 2.04 -0.27
CA ALA A 110 4.65 1.02 0.72
C ALA A 110 4.54 -0.34 0.02
N ILE A 111 5.29 -1.32 0.52
CA ILE A 111 5.27 -2.68 -0.02
C ILE A 111 4.21 -3.47 0.74
N PHE A 112 3.45 -4.25 -0.01
CA PHE A 112 2.40 -5.10 0.54
C PHE A 112 2.22 -6.36 -0.30
N PHE A 113 1.47 -7.33 0.20
CA PHE A 113 0.98 -8.47 -0.56
C PHE A 113 -0.48 -8.73 -0.23
N VAL A 114 -1.14 -9.54 -1.07
CA VAL A 114 -2.54 -9.91 -0.88
C VAL A 114 -2.63 -11.23 -0.13
N HIS A 115 -3.37 -11.24 0.97
CA HIS A 115 -3.79 -12.45 1.67
C HIS A 115 -5.32 -12.62 1.53
N LYS A 116 -5.79 -13.83 1.22
CA LYS A 116 -7.22 -14.15 1.17
C LYS A 116 -7.56 -14.95 2.44
N HIS A 117 -8.44 -14.42 3.28
CA HIS A 117 -8.91 -15.08 4.51
C HIS A 117 -10.42 -14.98 4.59
N GLU A 118 -11.12 -16.10 4.77
CA GLU A 118 -12.60 -16.16 4.85
C GLU A 118 -13.35 -15.44 3.71
N GLY A 119 -12.78 -15.45 2.50
CA GLY A 119 -13.36 -14.76 1.34
C GLY A 119 -13.12 -13.25 1.31
N GLN A 120 -12.49 -12.67 2.33
CA GLN A 120 -12.04 -11.29 2.38
C GLN A 120 -10.65 -11.16 1.73
N GLN A 121 -10.45 -10.09 0.97
CA GLN A 121 -9.12 -9.67 0.55
C GLN A 121 -8.47 -8.80 1.63
N ILE A 122 -7.31 -9.20 2.13
CA ILE A 122 -6.51 -8.47 3.10
C ILE A 122 -5.24 -7.99 2.41
N LEU A 123 -5.01 -6.68 2.42
CA LEU A 123 -3.81 -6.02 1.90
C LEU A 123 -2.84 -5.86 3.07
N VAL A 124 -1.82 -6.72 3.12
CA VAL A 124 -0.87 -6.80 4.23
C VAL A 124 0.32 -5.89 3.94
N PHE A 125 0.31 -4.67 4.50
CA PHE A 125 1.35 -3.68 4.35
C PHE A 125 2.49 -3.93 5.33
N THR A 126 3.71 -4.08 4.81
CA THR A 126 4.88 -4.55 5.59
C THR A 126 5.83 -3.42 5.93
N ARG A 127 6.34 -2.73 4.92
CA ARG A 127 7.37 -1.69 5.03
C ARG A 127 7.05 -0.54 4.08
N SER A 128 7.55 0.64 4.42
CA SER A 128 7.37 1.83 3.59
C SER A 128 8.62 2.70 3.60
N ILE A 129 8.81 3.48 2.53
CA ILE A 129 9.97 4.34 2.34
C ILE A 129 9.61 5.58 1.52
N LEU A 130 10.23 6.70 1.86
CA LEU A 130 10.21 7.91 1.05
C LEU A 130 11.48 7.94 0.18
N LYS A 131 11.37 7.56 -1.09
CA LYS A 131 12.49 7.53 -2.03
C LYS A 131 12.83 8.96 -2.48
N GLN A 132 14.09 9.36 -2.33
CA GLN A 132 14.59 10.64 -2.86
C GLN A 132 15.11 10.53 -4.31
N SER A 133 15.41 9.31 -4.76
CA SER A 133 15.96 9.01 -6.08
C SER A 133 15.20 7.86 -6.76
N LYS A 134 15.39 7.71 -8.08
CA LYS A 134 14.75 6.64 -8.87
C LYS A 134 15.20 5.24 -8.42
N SER A 135 16.50 5.06 -8.20
CA SER A 135 17.10 3.85 -7.62
C SER A 135 17.52 4.14 -6.18
N SER A 136 17.34 3.17 -5.28
CA SER A 136 17.68 3.32 -3.86
C SER A 136 17.97 1.95 -3.27
N ILE A 137 19.20 1.75 -2.77
CA ILE A 137 19.59 0.54 -2.04
C ILE A 137 18.64 0.28 -0.87
N ALA A 138 18.20 1.34 -0.18
CA ALA A 138 17.24 1.23 0.91
C ALA A 138 15.89 0.67 0.46
N PHE A 139 15.48 0.93 -0.79
CA PHE A 139 14.27 0.30 -1.33
C PHE A 139 14.47 -1.20 -1.56
N ASP A 140 15.62 -1.61 -2.11
CA ASP A 140 15.91 -3.02 -2.36
C ASP A 140 16.00 -3.84 -1.05
N ILE A 141 16.58 -3.24 0.00
CA ILE A 141 16.56 -3.82 1.36
C ILE A 141 15.12 -4.05 1.83
N VAL A 142 14.26 -3.03 1.70
CA VAL A 142 12.84 -3.10 2.10
C VAL A 142 12.07 -4.17 1.30
N VAL A 143 12.41 -4.38 0.03
CA VAL A 143 11.85 -5.48 -0.78
C VAL A 143 12.27 -6.83 -0.20
N HIS A 144 13.57 -7.06 0.01
CA HIS A 144 14.07 -8.34 0.53
C HIS A 144 13.57 -8.67 1.94
N GLU A 145 13.48 -7.68 2.83
CA GLU A 145 12.83 -7.86 4.15
C GLU A 145 11.38 -8.32 4.01
N THR A 146 10.66 -7.77 3.04
CA THR A 146 9.28 -8.14 2.77
C THR A 146 9.16 -9.55 2.17
N GLU A 147 10.11 -9.99 1.34
CA GLU A 147 10.13 -11.36 0.81
C GLU A 147 10.35 -12.41 1.92
N ALA A 148 11.27 -12.11 2.84
CA ALA A 148 11.51 -12.95 4.01
C ALA A 148 10.26 -13.01 4.89
N MET A 149 9.65 -11.86 5.17
CA MET A 149 8.38 -11.78 5.92
C MET A 149 7.27 -12.56 5.22
N PHE A 150 7.09 -12.41 3.90
CA PHE A 150 6.06 -13.13 3.16
C PHE A 150 6.26 -14.64 3.21
N SER A 151 7.51 -15.10 3.15
CA SER A 151 7.84 -16.52 3.25
C SER A 151 7.43 -17.11 4.60
N ASP A 152 7.68 -16.39 5.70
CA ASP A 152 7.27 -16.80 7.05
C ASP A 152 5.75 -16.63 7.27
N PHE A 153 5.17 -15.58 6.73
CA PHE A 153 3.72 -15.30 6.80
C PHE A 153 2.89 -16.46 6.23
N LYS A 154 3.34 -17.10 5.14
CA LYS A 154 2.65 -18.26 4.57
C LYS A 154 2.53 -19.44 5.55
N ILE A 155 3.43 -19.53 6.53
CA ILE A 155 3.46 -20.59 7.54
C ILE A 155 2.68 -20.16 8.78
N ASN A 156 2.85 -18.90 9.20
CA ASN A 156 2.25 -18.37 10.42
C ASN A 156 1.71 -16.94 10.24
N PRO A 157 0.52 -16.75 9.62
CA PRO A 157 -0.07 -15.43 9.41
C PRO A 157 -0.30 -14.66 10.72
N GLY A 158 -0.72 -15.36 11.78
CA GLY A 158 -1.06 -14.78 13.08
C GLY A 158 0.14 -14.16 13.82
N LYS A 159 1.37 -14.43 13.38
CA LYS A 159 2.57 -13.72 13.86
C LYS A 159 2.59 -12.26 13.43
N TYR A 160 1.96 -11.94 12.28
CA TYR A 160 2.13 -10.69 11.58
C TYR A 160 0.89 -9.80 11.60
N ILE A 161 -0.30 -10.40 11.60
CA ILE A 161 -1.58 -9.69 11.58
C ILE A 161 -2.55 -10.35 12.55
N ASN A 162 -3.51 -9.57 13.06
CA ASN A 162 -4.63 -10.13 13.81
C ASN A 162 -5.72 -10.53 12.80
N LEU A 163 -6.06 -11.82 12.77
CA LEU A 163 -7.15 -12.37 11.94
C LEU A 163 -8.42 -12.53 12.78
#